data_AF-A0A382RU73-F1
#
_entry.id   AF-A0A382RU73-F1
#
_cell.length_a   1.000
_cell.length_b   1.000
_cell.length_c   1.000
_cell.angle_alpha   90.00
_cell.angle_beta   90.00
_cell.angle_gamma   90.00
#
_symmetry.space_group_name_H-M   'P 1'
#
loop_
_entity.id
_entity.type
_entity.pdbx_description
1 polymer ?
#
loop_
_entity_poly.entity_id
_entity_poly.type
_entity_poly.pdbx_seq_one_letter_code
_entity_poly.pdbx_strand_id
1 'polypeptide(L)' 'MARPDFRAFDADNHYYEAEDAFTRHIDPSMAKRCMQWAEVGGKKRL' A
#
# COMPACT_ATOMS: atom_id res chain seq x y z
N MET A 1 0.05 -28.06 -20.52
CA MET A 1 0.43 -28.00 -19.08
C MET A 1 -0.61 -28.77 -18.29
N ALA A 2 -0.20 -29.68 -17.42
CA ALA A 2 -1.11 -30.40 -16.53
C ALA A 2 -1.49 -29.51 -15.33
N ARG A 3 -2.74 -29.57 -14.90
CA ARG A 3 -3.21 -28.91 -13.69
C ARG A 3 -2.89 -29.80 -12.49
N PRO A 4 -2.26 -29.29 -11.41
CA PRO A 4 -2.00 -30.09 -10.23
C PRO A 4 -3.30 -30.42 -9.47
N ASP A 5 -3.33 -31.59 -8.84
CA ASP A 5 -4.47 -32.07 -8.02
C ASP A 5 -4.53 -31.42 -6.63
N PHE A 6 -3.62 -30.48 -6.35
CA PHE A 6 -3.56 -29.70 -5.12
C PHE A 6 -3.53 -28.20 -5.42
N ARG A 7 -3.91 -27.39 -4.44
CA ARG A 7 -3.81 -25.93 -4.54
C ARG A 7 -2.37 -25.49 -4.30
N ALA A 8 -1.86 -24.65 -5.20
CA ALA A 8 -0.58 -24.00 -5.00
C ALA A 8 -0.67 -23.01 -3.82
N PHE A 9 0.45 -22.84 -3.13
CA PHE A 9 0.65 -21.75 -2.17
C PHE A 9 1.43 -20.66 -2.88
N ASP A 10 0.85 -19.46 -2.95
CA ASP A 10 1.51 -18.29 -3.50
C ASP A 10 2.11 -17.48 -2.36
N ALA A 11 3.43 -17.44 -2.34
CA ALA A 11 4.21 -16.81 -1.27
C ALA A 11 4.36 -15.29 -1.45
N ASP A 12 3.79 -14.70 -2.50
CA ASP A 12 4.05 -13.30 -2.86
C ASP A 12 2.80 -12.54 -3.33
N ASN A 13 1.76 -12.55 -2.49
CA ASN A 13 0.55 -11.76 -2.74
C ASN A 13 0.71 -10.32 -2.24
N HIS A 14 0.19 -9.38 -3.00
CA HIS A 14 0.23 -7.95 -2.71
C HIS A 14 -1.18 -7.37 -2.60
N TYR A 15 -1.36 -6.38 -1.73
CA TYR A 15 -2.59 -5.60 -1.62
C TYR A 15 -2.34 -4.15 -2.00
N TYR A 16 -3.39 -3.45 -2.43
CA TYR A 16 -3.37 -2.00 -2.56
C TYR A 16 -3.76 -1.39 -1.22
N GLU A 17 -2.97 -0.43 -0.77
CA GLU A 17 -3.14 0.24 0.50
C GLU A 17 -4.37 1.14 0.50
N ALA A 18 -5.02 1.24 1.66
CA ALA A 18 -5.95 2.34 1.93
C ALA A 18 -5.20 3.67 1.92
N GLU A 19 -5.87 4.77 1.58
CA GLU A 19 -5.20 6.07 1.43
C GLU A 19 -4.51 6.55 2.72
N ASP A 20 -4.98 6.09 3.87
CA ASP A 20 -4.48 6.44 5.18
C ASP A 20 -3.55 5.38 5.80
N ALA A 21 -3.13 4.36 5.04
CA ALA A 21 -2.30 3.27 5.56
C ALA A 21 -1.04 3.75 6.30
N PHE A 22 -0.46 4.87 5.84
CA PHE A 22 0.73 5.47 6.40
C PHE A 22 0.49 6.61 7.40
N THR A 23 -0.77 7.07 7.54
CA THR A 23 -1.10 8.25 8.35
C THR A 23 -2.09 7.95 9.47
N ARG A 24 -2.86 6.86 9.39
CA ARG A 24 -3.91 6.49 10.35
C ARG A 24 -3.41 6.39 11.80
N HIS A 25 -2.19 5.89 11.98
CA HIS A 25 -1.59 5.62 13.28
C HIS A 25 -0.18 6.21 13.42
N ILE A 26 0.16 7.21 12.61
CA ILE A 26 1.46 7.87 12.69
C ILE A 26 1.59 8.64 14.01
N ASP A 27 2.80 8.65 14.60
CA ASP A 27 3.10 9.54 15.72
C ASP A 27 2.85 11.01 15.30
N PRO A 28 2.07 11.80 16.06
CA PRO A 28 1.74 13.18 15.68
C PRO A 28 2.97 14.07 15.44
N SER A 29 4.08 13.82 16.13
CA SER A 29 5.33 14.57 15.94
C SER A 29 5.99 14.30 14.57
N MET A 30 5.64 13.20 13.93
CA MET A 30 6.16 12.77 12.63
C MET A 30 5.22 13.11 11.46
N ALA A 31 3.99 13.57 11.72
CA ALA A 31 2.96 13.80 10.69
C ALA A 31 3.37 14.78 9.57
N LYS A 32 4.31 15.68 9.84
CA LYS A 32 4.85 16.64 8.85
C LYS A 32 6.20 16.24 8.25
N ARG A 33 6.74 15.08 8.65
CA ARG A 33 8.09 14.61 8.29
C ARG A 33 8.06 13.33 7.46
N CYS A 34 6.91 12.66 7.39
CA CYS A 34 6.72 11.39 6.69
C CYS A 34 5.77 11.56 5.49
N MET A 35 5.12 10.46 5.06
CA MET A 35 4.27 10.40 3.88
C MET A 35 3.10 11.38 3.96
N GLN A 36 2.88 12.10 2.86
CA GLN A 36 1.83 13.11 2.74
C GLN A 36 1.28 13.12 1.32
N TRP A 37 -0.04 13.16 1.20
CA TRP A 37 -0.68 13.31 -0.10
C TRP A 37 -0.37 14.69 -0.70
N ALA A 38 -0.05 14.71 -1.99
CA ALA A 38 0.21 15.89 -2.77
C ALA A 38 -0.43 15.78 -4.17
N GLU A 39 -0.74 16.92 -4.77
CA GLU A 39 -1.11 17.01 -6.18
C GLU A 39 0.15 17.25 -7.02
N VAL A 40 0.45 16.31 -7.92
CA VAL A 40 1.62 16.38 -8.81
C VAL A 40 1.16 16.18 -10.24
N GLY A 41 1.21 17.25 -11.05
CA GLY A 41 0.76 17.20 -12.45
C GLY A 41 -0.72 16.88 -12.60
N GLY A 42 -1.57 17.38 -11.69
CA GLY A 42 -3.02 17.16 -11.68
C GLY A 42 -3.44 15.76 -11.25
N LYS A 43 -2.56 15.04 -10.55
CA LYS A 43 -2.85 13.72 -9.98
C LYS A 43 -2.45 13.70 -8.50
N LYS A 44 -3.35 13.18 -7.67
CA LYS A 44 -3.09 12.86 -6.27
C LYS A 44 -2.05 11.74 -6.15
N ARG A 45 -0.99 11.98 -5.39
CA ARG A 45 0.17 11.10 -5.15
C ARG A 45 0.50 11.11 -3.66
N LEU A 46 0.95 9.98 -3.12
CA LEU A 46 1.49 9.87 -1.76
C LEU A 46 3.01 9.85 -1.80
#